data_AF-A0A6A6CZI8-F1
#
_entry.id   AF-A0A6A6CZI8-F1
#
_cell.length_a   1.000
_cell.length_b   1.000
_cell.length_c   1.000
_cell.angle_alpha   90.00
_cell.angle_beta   90.00
_cell.angle_gamma   90.00
#
_symmetry.space_group_name_H-M   'P 1'
#
loop_
_entity.id
_entity.type
_entity.pdbx_description
1 polymer ?
#
loop_
_entity_poly.entity_id
_entity_poly.type
_entity_poly.pdbx_seq_one_letter_code
_entity_poly.pdbx_strand_id
1 'polypeptide(L)'
;MIVDPVAAFKTHPTVPLSSPTSVAPVPTVVPSLPEYQDATDTGERTLWVVFVVMVVASIVFTGLSWNVPVSKRLYHIITTLITIIAALSYFAMASGHGIGYHHVVIRDSHKHVPDTEHDLYRQVYWARYVDWTLTTPLLLLDLTLLAGVNGGNILITIIADIVMVLTGLFAAFGTEGTPQKWGWYAIACIAYLVIVWQLVYHGRAAAVAKGGKVGNFFAAIGGFTLIIWTIYPIIWGIADGSRHMNVDEEIIAYAVLDILAKPIFGAWLLFTHVSMPETNVDLGGFWSHGITGEGQIRVGDDDEGA
;
A
#
# COMPACT_ATOMS: atom_id res chain seq x y z
N MET A 1 -99.90 32.51 24.05
CA MET A 1 -98.88 32.23 23.02
C MET A 1 -97.87 31.29 23.68
N ILE A 2 -98.08 29.98 23.55
CA ILE A 2 -97.27 28.95 24.21
C ILE A 2 -96.19 28.56 23.19
N VAL A 3 -94.93 28.88 23.52
CA VAL A 3 -93.78 28.56 22.68
C VAL A 3 -93.46 27.08 22.88
N ASP A 4 -93.53 26.31 21.80
CA ASP A 4 -93.20 24.88 21.78
C ASP A 4 -91.70 24.68 22.11
N PRO A 5 -91.36 24.04 23.25
CA PRO A 5 -89.97 23.84 23.67
C PRO A 5 -89.19 22.90 22.74
N VAL A 6 -89.86 22.18 21.83
CA VAL A 6 -89.22 21.26 20.87
C VAL A 6 -88.65 22.03 19.66
N ALA A 7 -89.16 23.23 19.37
CA ALA A 7 -88.65 24.06 18.27
C ALA A 7 -87.27 24.66 18.55
N ALA A 8 -86.87 24.82 19.82
CA ALA A 8 -85.59 25.41 20.22
C ALA A 8 -84.36 24.52 19.95
N PHE A 9 -84.56 23.22 19.71
CA PHE A 9 -83.45 22.27 19.47
C PHE A 9 -83.21 21.96 17.98
N LYS A 10 -83.97 22.54 17.05
CA LYS A 10 -83.87 22.23 15.60
C LYS A 10 -82.75 22.94 14.85
N THR A 11 -81.99 23.83 15.49
CA THR A 11 -80.94 24.60 14.83
C THR A 11 -79.63 24.59 15.62
N HIS A 12 -79.04 23.40 15.76
CA HIS A 12 -77.60 23.32 15.97
C HIS A 12 -76.96 23.00 14.62
N PRO A 13 -76.15 23.91 14.03
CA PRO A 13 -75.29 23.51 12.93
C PRO A 13 -74.38 22.40 13.49
N THR A 14 -74.41 21.23 12.84
CA THR A 14 -73.47 20.15 13.14
C THR A 14 -72.07 20.70 12.99
N VAL A 15 -71.38 20.93 14.11
CA VAL A 15 -69.94 21.24 14.10
C VAL A 15 -69.28 20.06 13.37
N PRO A 16 -68.56 20.28 12.26
CA PRO A 16 -67.87 19.18 11.62
C PRO A 16 -66.86 18.65 12.63
N LEU A 17 -67.05 17.40 13.08
CA LEU A 17 -65.99 16.70 13.79
C LEU A 17 -64.79 16.73 12.84
N SER A 18 -63.67 17.30 13.29
CA SER A 18 -62.41 17.16 12.57
C SER A 18 -62.19 15.68 12.36
N SER A 19 -62.22 15.23 11.10
CA SER A 19 -61.83 13.87 10.78
C SER A 19 -60.44 13.67 11.39
N PRO A 20 -60.21 12.65 12.24
CA PRO A 20 -58.87 12.39 12.71
C PRO A 20 -58.05 12.13 11.45
N THR A 21 -57.12 13.03 11.14
CA THR A 21 -56.10 12.73 10.15
C THR A 21 -55.42 11.49 10.67
N SER A 22 -55.66 10.36 10.00
CA SER A 22 -54.86 9.15 10.16
C SER A 22 -53.44 9.53 9.73
N VAL A 23 -52.68 10.15 10.63
CA VAL A 23 -51.24 10.24 10.50
C VAL A 23 -50.77 8.80 10.42
N ALA A 24 -50.32 8.41 9.22
CA ALA A 24 -49.73 7.10 9.01
C ALA A 24 -48.65 6.90 10.10
N PRO A 25 -48.53 5.70 10.68
CA PRO A 25 -47.51 5.43 11.69
C PRO A 25 -46.16 5.89 11.14
N VAL A 26 -45.46 6.73 11.91
CA VAL A 26 -44.08 7.10 11.58
C VAL A 26 -43.29 5.78 11.48
N PRO A 27 -42.62 5.49 10.34
CA PRO A 27 -41.80 4.30 10.22
C PRO A 27 -40.81 4.28 11.37
N THR A 28 -40.89 3.24 12.21
CA THR A 28 -39.93 3.07 13.30
C THR A 28 -38.63 2.60 12.69
N VAL A 29 -37.62 3.46 12.65
CA VAL A 29 -36.26 3.08 12.28
C VAL A 29 -35.70 2.26 13.44
N VAL A 30 -35.63 0.94 13.26
CA VAL A 30 -34.98 0.05 14.22
C VAL A 30 -33.47 0.18 14.01
N PRO A 31 -32.66 0.45 15.05
CA PRO A 31 -31.20 0.48 14.91
C PRO A 31 -30.70 -0.84 14.32
N SER A 32 -29.95 -0.77 13.23
CA SER A 32 -29.30 -1.95 12.64
C SER A 32 -28.11 -2.37 13.50
N LEU A 33 -27.80 -3.67 13.48
CA LEU A 33 -26.52 -4.16 14.02
C LEU A 33 -25.38 -3.66 13.14
N PRO A 34 -24.18 -3.42 13.70
CA PRO A 34 -23.03 -3.03 12.91
C PRO A 34 -22.69 -4.11 11.87
N GLU A 35 -22.45 -3.68 10.63
CA GLU A 35 -22.01 -4.54 9.54
C GLU A 35 -20.48 -4.65 9.57
N TYR A 36 -19.97 -5.87 9.39
CA TYR A 36 -18.54 -6.13 9.29
C TYR A 36 -18.20 -6.57 7.87
N GLN A 37 -17.29 -5.86 7.24
CA GLN A 37 -16.72 -6.24 5.94
C GLN A 37 -15.36 -6.90 6.19
N ASP A 38 -15.41 -8.22 6.21
CA ASP A 38 -14.26 -9.09 6.43
C ASP A 38 -13.84 -9.75 5.12
N ALA A 39 -12.57 -10.18 5.08
CA ALA A 39 -12.13 -11.10 4.03
C ALA A 39 -12.86 -12.45 4.16
N THR A 40 -13.11 -13.09 3.03
CA THR A 40 -13.59 -14.48 2.98
C THR A 40 -12.41 -15.45 2.83
N ASP A 41 -12.71 -16.75 2.82
CA ASP A 41 -11.77 -17.82 2.45
C ASP A 41 -10.91 -17.47 1.22
N THR A 42 -11.44 -16.73 0.26
CA THR A 42 -10.72 -16.38 -0.97
C THR A 42 -9.58 -15.39 -0.68
N GLY A 43 -9.84 -14.32 0.07
CA GLY A 43 -8.83 -13.37 0.51
C GLY A 43 -7.80 -14.04 1.41
N GLU A 44 -8.24 -14.82 2.40
CA GLU A 44 -7.36 -15.53 3.32
C GLU A 44 -6.41 -16.50 2.61
N ARG A 45 -6.92 -17.32 1.68
CA ARG A 45 -6.08 -18.22 0.88
C ARG A 45 -5.09 -17.45 0.02
N THR A 46 -5.50 -16.31 -0.53
CA THR A 46 -4.61 -15.45 -1.32
C THR A 46 -3.43 -14.96 -0.48
N LEU A 47 -3.67 -14.50 0.75
CA LEU A 47 -2.61 -14.06 1.66
C LEU A 47 -1.60 -15.20 1.95
N TRP A 48 -2.09 -16.41 2.22
CA TRP A 48 -1.23 -17.59 2.43
C TRP A 48 -0.42 -17.98 1.19
N VAL A 49 -1.03 -17.92 0.00
CA VAL A 49 -0.33 -18.20 -1.26
C VAL A 49 0.82 -17.20 -1.45
N VAL A 50 0.57 -15.91 -1.26
CA VAL A 50 1.61 -14.88 -1.44
C VAL A 50 2.70 -15.03 -0.38
N PHE A 51 2.36 -15.35 0.87
CA PHE A 51 3.34 -15.68 1.90
C PHE A 51 4.32 -16.76 1.42
N VAL A 52 3.81 -17.88 0.89
CA VAL A 52 4.65 -18.97 0.37
C VAL A 52 5.51 -18.50 -0.81
N VAL A 53 4.95 -17.73 -1.73
CA VAL A 53 5.70 -17.16 -2.86
C VAL A 53 6.86 -16.28 -2.38
N MET A 54 6.62 -15.42 -1.39
CA MET A 54 7.67 -14.55 -0.82
C MET A 54 8.75 -15.36 -0.13
N VAL A 55 8.39 -16.39 0.65
CA VAL A 55 9.36 -17.30 1.29
C VAL A 55 10.23 -18.03 0.26
N VAL A 56 9.62 -18.57 -0.80
CA VAL A 56 10.34 -19.23 -1.88
C VAL A 56 11.30 -18.26 -2.56
N ALA A 57 10.85 -17.03 -2.85
CA ALA A 57 11.70 -16.01 -3.44
C ALA A 57 12.89 -15.65 -2.52
N SER A 58 12.67 -15.51 -1.20
CA SER A 58 13.74 -15.27 -0.23
C SER A 58 14.79 -16.38 -0.22
N ILE A 59 14.36 -17.65 -0.26
CA ILE A 59 15.27 -18.81 -0.32
C ILE A 59 16.09 -18.78 -1.60
N VAL A 60 15.43 -18.53 -2.75
CA VAL A 60 16.11 -18.45 -4.05
C VAL A 60 17.12 -17.32 -4.08
N PHE A 61 16.76 -16.11 -3.67
CA PHE A 61 17.66 -14.96 -3.67
C PHE A 61 18.83 -15.12 -2.69
N THR A 62 18.59 -15.74 -1.54
CA THR A 62 19.64 -16.13 -0.61
C THR A 62 20.61 -17.13 -1.25
N GLY A 63 20.09 -18.17 -1.90
CA GLY A 63 20.91 -19.16 -2.61
C GLY A 63 21.73 -18.54 -3.76
N LEU A 64 21.15 -17.61 -4.53
CA LEU A 64 21.88 -16.85 -5.56
C LEU A 64 23.01 -16.02 -4.95
N SER A 65 22.78 -15.40 -3.78
CA SER A 65 23.77 -14.58 -3.10
C SER A 65 25.04 -15.34 -2.73
N TRP A 66 24.95 -16.64 -2.42
CA TRP A 66 26.09 -17.45 -1.98
C TRP A 66 27.17 -17.61 -3.06
N ASN A 67 26.82 -17.42 -4.33
CA ASN A 67 27.76 -17.51 -5.45
C ASN A 67 28.47 -16.20 -5.79
N VAL A 68 28.18 -15.11 -5.07
CA VAL A 68 28.74 -13.77 -5.32
C VAL A 68 29.76 -13.42 -4.24
N PRO A 69 30.83 -12.63 -4.45
CA PRO A 69 31.69 -12.16 -3.34
C PRO A 69 30.96 -11.17 -2.42
N VAL A 70 31.26 -11.14 -1.12
CA VAL A 70 30.58 -10.28 -0.13
C VAL A 70 30.56 -8.80 -0.53
N SER A 71 31.66 -8.28 -1.09
CA SER A 71 31.76 -6.89 -1.55
C SER A 71 30.77 -6.51 -2.67
N LYS A 72 30.22 -7.50 -3.38
CA LYS A 72 29.31 -7.33 -4.53
C LYS A 72 27.90 -7.87 -4.28
N ARG A 73 27.61 -8.37 -3.08
CA ARG A 73 26.31 -8.98 -2.71
C ARG A 73 25.22 -7.96 -2.39
N LEU A 74 25.49 -6.65 -2.41
CA LEU A 74 24.56 -5.64 -1.89
C LEU A 74 23.14 -5.76 -2.47
N TYR A 75 23.00 -5.84 -3.80
CA TYR A 75 21.69 -6.04 -4.45
C TYR A 75 21.00 -7.33 -3.98
N HIS A 76 21.74 -8.43 -3.85
CA HIS A 76 21.19 -9.70 -3.39
C HIS A 76 20.69 -9.59 -1.95
N ILE A 77 21.42 -8.89 -1.08
CA ILE A 77 21.02 -8.68 0.32
C ILE A 77 19.75 -7.82 0.38
N ILE A 78 19.74 -6.68 -0.30
CA ILE A 78 18.58 -5.76 -0.30
C ILE A 78 17.35 -6.46 -0.87
N THR A 79 17.46 -7.09 -2.04
CA THR A 79 16.35 -7.80 -2.68
C THR A 79 15.85 -8.99 -1.83
N THR A 80 16.75 -9.69 -1.13
CA THR A 80 16.36 -10.76 -0.19
C THR A 80 15.57 -10.19 0.99
N LEU A 81 16.06 -9.10 1.60
CA LEU A 81 15.37 -8.43 2.70
C LEU A 81 13.96 -7.97 2.30
N ILE A 82 13.79 -7.44 1.10
CA ILE A 82 12.47 -7.07 0.55
C ILE A 82 11.50 -8.26 0.64
N THR A 83 11.90 -9.43 0.14
CA THR A 83 11.03 -10.61 0.15
C THR A 83 10.81 -11.19 1.55
N ILE A 84 11.80 -11.12 2.44
CA ILE A 84 11.66 -11.59 3.84
C ILE A 84 10.66 -10.71 4.59
N ILE A 85 10.78 -9.38 4.49
CA ILE A 85 9.87 -8.44 5.13
C ILE A 85 8.44 -8.64 4.59
N ALA A 86 8.30 -8.79 3.27
CA ALA A 86 7.02 -9.09 2.66
C ALA A 86 6.43 -10.42 3.17
N ALA A 87 7.23 -11.49 3.26
CA ALA A 87 6.78 -12.76 3.81
C ALA A 87 6.26 -12.60 5.25
N LEU A 88 6.99 -11.87 6.11
CA LEU A 88 6.55 -11.62 7.48
C LEU A 88 5.23 -10.85 7.55
N SER A 89 5.06 -9.84 6.68
CA SER A 89 3.82 -9.07 6.62
C SER A 89 2.64 -9.90 6.11
N TYR A 90 2.83 -10.68 5.04
CA TYR A 90 1.79 -11.59 4.53
C TYR A 90 1.41 -12.66 5.56
N PHE A 91 2.37 -13.18 6.33
CA PHE A 91 2.09 -14.06 7.46
C PHE A 91 1.28 -13.35 8.56
N ALA A 92 1.64 -12.13 8.93
CA ALA A 92 0.90 -11.35 9.92
C ALA A 92 -0.54 -11.05 9.48
N MET A 93 -0.74 -10.71 8.20
CA MET A 93 -2.06 -10.49 7.61
C MET A 93 -2.87 -11.79 7.56
N ALA A 94 -2.29 -12.89 7.07
CA ALA A 94 -2.96 -14.19 6.96
C ALA A 94 -3.31 -14.82 8.32
N SER A 95 -2.56 -14.48 9.37
CA SER A 95 -2.83 -14.91 10.75
C SER A 95 -3.76 -13.98 11.52
N GLY A 96 -4.23 -12.88 10.91
CA GLY A 96 -5.12 -11.91 11.53
C GLY A 96 -4.44 -10.88 12.45
N HIS A 97 -3.13 -11.00 12.69
CA HIS A 97 -2.39 -10.06 13.56
C HIS A 97 -2.11 -8.70 12.90
N GLY A 98 -2.17 -8.64 11.57
CA GLY A 98 -1.90 -7.45 10.76
C GLY A 98 -3.15 -6.69 10.29
N ILE A 99 -4.29 -6.93 10.93
CA ILE A 99 -5.61 -6.39 10.55
C ILE A 99 -6.09 -5.40 11.61
N GLY A 100 -6.77 -4.34 11.17
CA GLY A 100 -7.51 -3.41 12.02
C GLY A 100 -8.88 -3.12 11.39
N TYR A 101 -9.80 -2.55 12.16
CA TYR A 101 -11.10 -2.15 11.65
C TYR A 101 -11.20 -0.64 11.53
N HIS A 102 -11.61 -0.16 10.37
CA HIS A 102 -11.98 1.23 10.16
C HIS A 102 -13.51 1.38 10.22
N HIS A 103 -13.98 2.18 11.18
CA HIS A 103 -15.39 2.43 11.44
C HIS A 103 -15.91 3.59 10.62
N VAL A 104 -17.03 3.37 9.94
CA VAL A 104 -17.69 4.37 9.11
C VAL A 104 -19.20 4.28 9.23
N VAL A 105 -19.85 5.44 9.25
CA VAL A 105 -21.30 5.55 9.16
C VAL A 105 -21.70 5.74 7.69
N ILE A 106 -22.47 4.80 7.14
CA ILE A 106 -23.05 4.91 5.79
C ILE A 106 -24.47 5.45 5.91
N ARG A 107 -24.81 6.41 5.05
CA ARG A 107 -26.16 6.93 4.90
C ARG A 107 -26.83 6.30 3.69
N ASP A 108 -27.86 5.50 3.93
CA ASP A 108 -28.68 4.91 2.89
C ASP A 108 -29.82 5.88 2.55
N SER A 109 -29.85 6.35 1.31
CA SER A 109 -30.95 7.20 0.84
C SER A 109 -32.08 6.37 0.26
N HIS A 110 -33.30 6.62 0.74
CA HIS A 110 -34.48 5.88 0.33
C HIS A 110 -35.49 6.81 -0.35
N LYS A 111 -36.14 6.31 -1.40
CA LYS A 111 -37.05 7.14 -2.22
C LYS A 111 -38.37 7.50 -1.51
N HIS A 112 -38.84 6.64 -0.60
CA HIS A 112 -40.17 6.74 0.01
C HIS A 112 -40.17 6.60 1.54
N VAL A 113 -38.99 6.46 2.16
CA VAL A 113 -38.82 6.45 3.62
C VAL A 113 -37.65 7.37 3.98
N PRO A 114 -37.56 7.87 5.24
CA PRO A 114 -36.41 8.67 5.66
C PRO A 114 -35.10 7.92 5.44
N ASP A 115 -34.03 8.66 5.14
CA ASP A 115 -32.69 8.10 5.05
C ASP A 115 -32.33 7.41 6.37
N THR A 116 -31.66 6.27 6.27
CA THR A 116 -31.16 5.51 7.42
C THR A 116 -29.65 5.60 7.49
N GLU A 117 -29.10 5.44 8.69
CA GLU A 117 -27.65 5.38 8.90
C GLU A 117 -27.32 4.03 9.54
N HIS A 118 -26.25 3.40 9.09
CA HIS A 118 -25.73 2.17 9.68
C HIS A 118 -24.22 2.21 9.85
N ASP A 119 -23.74 1.57 10.91
CA ASP A 119 -22.33 1.46 11.22
C ASP A 119 -21.69 0.31 10.43
N LEU A 120 -20.61 0.60 9.73
CA LEU A 120 -19.80 -0.34 8.96
C LEU A 120 -18.39 -0.37 9.52
N TYR A 121 -17.89 -1.57 9.81
CA TYR A 121 -16.50 -1.82 10.17
C TYR A 121 -15.83 -2.60 9.04
N ARG A 122 -14.93 -1.94 8.31
CA ARG A 122 -14.17 -2.58 7.23
C ARG A 122 -12.78 -2.98 7.70
N GLN A 123 -12.35 -4.19 7.36
CA GLN A 123 -10.97 -4.63 7.59
C GLN A 123 -9.99 -3.78 6.77
N VAL A 124 -8.99 -3.24 7.46
CA VAL A 124 -7.84 -2.55 6.90
C VAL A 124 -6.59 -3.35 7.26
N TYR A 125 -5.87 -3.78 6.24
CA TYR A 125 -4.65 -4.58 6.37
C TYR A 125 -3.44 -3.69 6.65
N TRP A 126 -3.38 -3.10 7.85
CA TRP A 126 -2.36 -2.10 8.20
C TRP A 126 -0.92 -2.63 8.13
N ALA A 127 -0.70 -3.93 8.33
CA ALA A 127 0.62 -4.56 8.20
C ALA A 127 1.20 -4.42 6.78
N ARG A 128 0.35 -4.23 5.77
CA ARG A 128 0.75 -3.91 4.40
C ARG A 128 1.52 -2.59 4.31
N TYR A 129 1.05 -1.57 5.01
CA TYR A 129 1.72 -0.28 5.05
C TYR A 129 3.05 -0.35 5.81
N VAL A 130 3.16 -1.21 6.82
CA VAL A 130 4.44 -1.46 7.50
C VAL A 130 5.42 -2.18 6.57
N ASP A 131 4.98 -3.19 5.82
CA ASP A 131 5.77 -3.80 4.75
C ASP A 131 6.27 -2.73 3.79
N TRP A 132 5.36 -1.98 3.16
CA TRP A 132 5.72 -0.98 2.18
C TRP A 132 6.70 0.04 2.74
N THR A 133 6.46 0.57 3.95
CA THR A 133 7.37 1.54 4.60
C THR A 133 8.80 1.02 4.73
N LEU A 134 9.02 -0.30 4.76
CA LEU A 134 10.33 -0.91 4.82
C LEU A 134 10.83 -1.39 3.46
N THR A 135 9.98 -1.95 2.60
CA THR A 135 10.37 -2.58 1.34
C THR A 135 10.46 -1.62 0.17
N THR A 136 9.63 -0.58 0.12
CA THR A 136 9.69 0.42 -0.96
C THR A 136 10.96 1.28 -0.88
N PRO A 137 11.48 1.69 0.31
CA PRO A 137 12.79 2.35 0.39
C PRO A 137 13.94 1.45 -0.06
N LEU A 138 13.88 0.16 0.27
CA LEU A 138 14.89 -0.82 -0.15
C LEU A 138 14.86 -1.03 -1.67
N LEU A 139 13.68 -1.09 -2.28
CA LEU A 139 13.52 -1.18 -3.73
C LEU A 139 14.06 0.08 -4.43
N LEU A 140 13.77 1.26 -3.89
CA LEU A 140 14.31 2.52 -4.40
C LEU A 140 15.83 2.62 -4.19
N LEU A 141 16.36 2.07 -3.09
CA LEU A 141 17.79 1.96 -2.89
C LEU A 141 18.43 1.11 -3.99
N ASP A 142 17.86 -0.05 -4.32
CA ASP A 142 18.32 -0.89 -5.44
C ASP A 142 18.34 -0.10 -6.77
N LEU A 143 17.26 0.60 -7.11
CA LEU A 143 17.16 1.40 -8.34
C LEU A 143 18.15 2.57 -8.37
N THR A 144 18.28 3.30 -7.27
CA THR A 144 19.12 4.49 -7.21
C THR A 144 20.61 4.13 -7.20
N LEU A 145 20.99 3.01 -6.56
CA LEU A 145 22.33 2.43 -6.66
C LEU A 145 22.64 1.96 -8.07
N LEU A 146 21.68 1.26 -8.72
CA LEU A 146 21.79 0.81 -10.12
C LEU A 146 22.13 1.99 -11.04
N ALA A 147 21.36 3.08 -10.93
CA ALA A 147 21.61 4.32 -11.67
C ALA A 147 22.90 5.05 -11.25
N GLY A 148 23.36 4.88 -10.01
CA GLY A 148 24.48 5.64 -9.43
C GLY A 148 24.09 7.07 -9.06
N VAL A 149 22.89 7.24 -8.52
CA VAL A 149 22.42 8.52 -8.00
C VAL A 149 23.22 8.92 -6.76
N ASN A 150 23.46 10.21 -6.56
CA ASN A 150 24.19 10.71 -5.38
C ASN A 150 23.38 10.52 -4.08
N GLY A 151 24.07 10.42 -2.94
CA GLY A 151 23.47 10.14 -1.63
C GLY A 151 22.40 11.14 -1.18
N GLY A 152 22.50 12.42 -1.54
CA GLY A 152 21.49 13.42 -1.21
C GLY A 152 20.16 13.15 -1.92
N ASN A 153 20.22 12.83 -3.21
CA ASN A 153 19.04 12.44 -3.98
C ASN A 153 18.48 11.08 -3.55
N ILE A 154 19.34 10.12 -3.17
CA ILE A 154 18.91 8.85 -2.56
C ILE A 154 18.11 9.13 -1.28
N LEU A 155 18.61 9.99 -0.40
CA LEU A 155 17.95 10.34 0.85
C LEU A 155 16.59 11.00 0.59
N ILE A 156 16.51 11.97 -0.32
CA ILE A 156 15.24 12.61 -0.70
C ILE A 156 14.26 11.57 -1.24
N THR A 157 14.73 10.65 -2.08
CA THR A 157 13.90 9.58 -2.67
C THR A 157 13.32 8.68 -1.59
N ILE A 158 14.15 8.23 -0.63
CA ILE A 158 13.72 7.37 0.49
C ILE A 158 12.75 8.11 1.42
N ILE A 159 13.02 9.36 1.77
CA ILE A 159 12.14 10.11 2.67
C ILE A 159 10.80 10.41 2.00
N ALA A 160 10.79 10.77 0.71
CA ALA A 160 9.56 10.95 -0.05
C ALA A 160 8.73 9.67 -0.08
N ASP A 161 9.37 8.52 -0.24
CA ASP A 161 8.73 7.21 -0.20
C ASP A 161 8.11 6.86 1.16
N ILE A 162 8.83 7.08 2.25
CA ILE A 162 8.29 6.88 3.60
C ILE A 162 7.09 7.81 3.85
N VAL A 163 7.18 9.08 3.43
CA VAL A 163 6.05 10.03 3.53
C VAL A 163 4.87 9.54 2.70
N MET A 164 5.10 9.06 1.48
CA MET A 164 4.06 8.52 0.61
C MET A 164 3.30 7.37 1.30
N VAL A 165 4.01 6.38 1.82
CA VAL A 165 3.37 5.19 2.44
C VAL A 165 2.65 5.55 3.73
N LEU A 166 3.28 6.32 4.62
CA LEU A 166 2.70 6.65 5.93
C LEU A 166 1.48 7.58 5.80
N THR A 167 1.51 8.52 4.86
CA THR A 167 0.32 9.35 4.60
C THR A 167 -0.79 8.57 3.91
N GLY A 168 -0.45 7.56 3.08
CA GLY A 168 -1.42 6.57 2.61
C GLY A 168 -2.08 5.77 3.74
N LEU A 169 -1.31 5.35 4.75
CA LEU A 169 -1.85 4.69 5.95
C LEU A 169 -2.80 5.61 6.73
N PHE A 170 -2.43 6.87 6.91
CA PHE A 170 -3.31 7.85 7.59
C PHE A 170 -4.58 8.15 6.79
N ALA A 171 -4.51 8.09 5.46
CA ALA A 171 -5.69 8.19 4.62
C ALA A 171 -6.60 6.96 4.79
N ALA A 172 -6.04 5.75 4.91
CA ALA A 172 -6.81 4.50 5.07
C ALA A 172 -7.61 4.46 6.39
N PHE A 173 -7.05 5.04 7.45
CA PHE A 173 -7.75 5.25 8.74
C PHE A 173 -8.41 6.64 8.88
N GLY A 174 -8.45 7.41 7.80
CA GLY A 174 -8.99 8.75 7.81
C GLY A 174 -10.51 8.74 7.90
N THR A 175 -11.08 9.59 8.76
CA THR A 175 -12.53 9.72 8.90
C THR A 175 -13.19 10.06 7.56
N GLU A 176 -14.23 9.30 7.20
CA GLU A 176 -14.94 9.48 5.94
C GLU A 176 -15.69 10.80 5.86
N GLY A 177 -15.90 11.28 4.63
CA GLY A 177 -16.58 12.56 4.38
C GLY A 177 -15.80 13.78 4.83
N THR A 178 -14.54 13.62 5.28
CA THR A 178 -13.70 14.73 5.73
C THR A 178 -12.68 15.14 4.67
N PRO A 179 -12.37 16.45 4.54
CA PRO A 179 -11.27 16.92 3.70
C PRO A 179 -9.91 16.35 4.12
N GLN A 180 -9.73 15.98 5.38
CA GLN A 180 -8.47 15.50 5.95
C GLN A 180 -8.05 14.15 5.36
N LYS A 181 -8.99 13.20 5.19
CA LYS A 181 -8.72 11.91 4.52
C LYS A 181 -8.13 12.12 3.12
N TRP A 182 -8.78 12.97 2.33
CA TRP A 182 -8.33 13.32 0.98
C TRP A 182 -7.06 14.17 0.97
N GLY A 183 -6.84 14.98 2.01
CA GLY A 183 -5.58 15.69 2.23
C GLY A 183 -4.41 14.74 2.42
N TRP A 184 -4.55 13.70 3.25
CA TRP A 184 -3.54 12.66 3.42
C TRP A 184 -3.25 11.93 2.12
N TYR A 185 -4.29 11.54 1.39
CA TYR A 185 -4.15 10.91 0.08
C TYR A 185 -3.44 11.82 -0.93
N ALA A 186 -3.77 13.10 -0.98
CA ALA A 186 -3.12 14.07 -1.87
C ALA A 186 -1.63 14.25 -1.53
N ILE A 187 -1.28 14.30 -0.23
CA ILE A 187 0.12 14.34 0.21
C ILE A 187 0.87 13.09 -0.26
N ALA A 188 0.26 11.91 -0.15
CA ALA A 188 0.83 10.67 -0.65
C ALA A 188 1.10 10.73 -2.16
N CYS A 189 0.14 11.22 -2.96
CA CYS A 189 0.32 11.40 -4.40
C CYS A 189 1.42 12.40 -4.74
N ILE A 190 1.53 13.52 -4.01
CA ILE A 190 2.61 14.51 -4.23
C ILE A 190 3.96 13.89 -3.91
N ALA A 191 4.06 13.15 -2.80
CA ALA A 191 5.29 12.44 -2.43
C ALA A 191 5.68 11.40 -3.49
N TYR A 192 4.71 10.68 -4.05
CA TYR A 192 4.94 9.79 -5.20
C TYR A 192 5.50 10.53 -6.42
N LEU A 193 4.97 11.72 -6.75
CA LEU A 193 5.51 12.53 -7.86
C LEU A 193 6.96 12.99 -7.61
N VAL A 194 7.35 13.20 -6.36
CA VAL A 194 8.76 13.47 -6.02
C VAL A 194 9.64 12.26 -6.32
N ILE A 195 9.19 11.03 -6.01
CA ILE A 195 9.89 9.79 -6.37
C ILE A 195 10.02 9.65 -7.89
N VAL A 196 8.93 9.88 -8.63
CA VAL A 196 8.93 9.88 -10.10
C VAL A 196 9.96 10.87 -10.63
N TRP A 197 9.98 12.09 -10.11
CA TRP A 197 10.96 13.10 -10.52
C TRP A 197 12.40 12.66 -10.23
N GLN A 198 12.67 12.10 -9.05
CA GLN A 198 13.99 11.58 -8.70
C GLN A 198 14.46 10.47 -9.65
N LEU A 199 13.59 9.50 -9.97
CA LEU A 199 13.96 8.40 -10.87
C LEU A 199 14.07 8.84 -12.33
N VAL A 200 13.12 9.62 -12.82
CA VAL A 200 13.04 10.01 -14.25
C VAL A 200 14.07 11.08 -14.60
N TYR A 201 14.31 12.05 -13.73
CA TYR A 201 15.26 13.13 -14.00
C TYR A 201 16.67 12.76 -13.55
N HIS A 202 16.87 12.54 -12.25
CA HIS A 202 18.21 12.26 -11.70
C HIS A 202 18.68 10.83 -11.99
N GLY A 203 17.81 9.84 -11.78
CA GLY A 203 18.12 8.43 -12.02
C GLY A 203 18.45 8.16 -13.49
N ARG A 204 17.63 8.66 -14.43
CA ARG A 204 17.88 8.44 -15.85
C ARG A 204 19.17 9.09 -16.33
N ALA A 205 19.44 10.32 -15.93
CA ALA A 205 20.68 11.02 -16.29
C ALA A 205 21.92 10.26 -15.78
N ALA A 206 21.90 9.82 -14.51
CA ALA A 206 22.98 9.05 -13.90
C ALA A 206 23.18 7.69 -14.58
N ALA A 207 22.10 6.95 -14.86
CA ALA A 207 22.16 5.65 -15.51
C ALA A 207 22.70 5.73 -16.94
N VAL A 208 22.32 6.74 -17.71
CA VAL A 208 22.84 6.96 -19.07
C VAL A 208 24.32 7.34 -19.05
N ALA A 209 24.77 8.10 -18.05
CA ALA A 209 26.18 8.44 -17.89
C ALA A 209 27.08 7.21 -17.61
N LYS A 210 26.52 6.14 -17.03
CA LYS A 210 27.20 4.84 -16.87
C LYS A 210 27.27 4.02 -18.17
N GLY A 211 26.54 4.41 -19.21
CA GLY A 211 26.54 3.76 -20.52
C GLY A 211 25.15 3.37 -21.02
N GLY A 212 25.01 3.22 -22.33
CA GLY A 212 23.71 2.96 -22.97
C GLY A 212 23.01 1.69 -22.48
N LYS A 213 23.77 0.63 -22.16
CA LYS A 213 23.22 -0.63 -21.63
C LYS A 213 22.56 -0.43 -20.26
N VAL A 214 23.24 0.25 -19.33
CA VAL A 214 22.73 0.58 -18.00
C VAL A 214 21.55 1.55 -18.10
N GLY A 215 21.67 2.59 -18.92
CA GLY A 215 20.60 3.56 -19.17
C GLY A 215 19.32 2.92 -19.70
N ASN A 216 19.43 1.97 -20.63
CA ASN A 216 18.27 1.23 -21.17
C ASN A 216 17.66 0.29 -20.15
N PHE A 217 18.49 -0.42 -19.38
CA PHE A 217 17.98 -1.31 -18.34
C PHE A 217 17.28 -0.54 -17.23
N PHE A 218 17.88 0.54 -16.74
CA PHE A 218 17.28 1.43 -15.74
C PHE A 218 15.94 2.00 -16.24
N ALA A 219 15.86 2.40 -17.51
CA ALA A 219 14.61 2.83 -18.12
C ALA A 219 13.51 1.78 -18.05
N ALA A 220 13.86 0.52 -18.38
CA ALA A 220 12.92 -0.58 -18.43
C ALA A 220 12.46 -0.97 -17.03
N ILE A 221 13.39 -1.21 -16.11
CA ILE A 221 13.06 -1.67 -14.75
C ILE A 221 12.46 -0.55 -13.90
N GLY A 222 12.97 0.68 -13.99
CA GLY A 222 12.39 1.84 -13.31
C GLY A 222 11.02 2.22 -13.88
N GLY A 223 10.85 2.15 -15.21
CA GLY A 223 9.55 2.35 -15.84
C GLY A 223 8.52 1.30 -15.43
N PHE A 224 8.92 0.03 -15.38
CA PHE A 224 8.10 -1.05 -14.84
C PHE A 224 7.66 -0.77 -13.39
N THR A 225 8.61 -0.39 -12.52
CA THR A 225 8.30 -0.03 -11.13
C THR A 225 7.29 1.11 -11.05
N LEU A 226 7.49 2.21 -11.78
CA LEU A 226 6.57 3.35 -11.75
C LEU A 226 5.17 3.01 -12.30
N ILE A 227 5.08 2.19 -13.35
CA ILE A 227 3.77 1.75 -13.86
C ILE A 227 3.04 0.94 -12.79
N ILE A 228 3.70 -0.06 -12.20
CA ILE A 228 3.11 -0.90 -11.15
C ILE A 228 2.74 -0.06 -9.92
N TRP A 229 3.61 0.85 -9.49
CA TRP A 229 3.40 1.73 -8.33
C TRP A 229 2.25 2.70 -8.52
N THR A 230 1.98 3.14 -9.76
CA THR A 230 0.82 4.00 -10.06
C THR A 230 -0.51 3.25 -9.87
N ILE A 231 -0.52 1.93 -9.98
CA ILE A 231 -1.74 1.13 -9.78
C ILE A 231 -2.13 1.06 -8.30
N TYR A 232 -1.17 1.09 -7.36
CA TYR A 232 -1.46 1.05 -5.92
C TYR A 232 -2.39 2.18 -5.42
N PRO A 233 -2.12 3.48 -5.70
CA PRO A 233 -3.03 4.55 -5.30
C PRO A 233 -4.35 4.52 -6.08
N ILE A 234 -4.37 4.01 -7.31
CA ILE A 234 -5.63 3.81 -8.06
C ILE A 234 -6.51 2.78 -7.34
N ILE A 235 -5.93 1.63 -6.95
CA ILE A 235 -6.63 0.63 -6.14
C ILE A 235 -7.10 1.25 -4.84
N TRP A 236 -6.25 2.03 -4.16
CA TRP A 236 -6.63 2.70 -2.91
C TRP A 236 -7.83 3.64 -3.10
N GLY A 237 -7.83 4.45 -4.16
CA GLY A 237 -8.94 5.34 -4.49
C GLY A 237 -10.25 4.61 -4.82
N ILE A 238 -10.15 3.41 -5.40
CA ILE A 238 -11.31 2.56 -5.73
C ILE A 238 -11.82 1.80 -4.49
N ALA A 239 -10.91 1.22 -3.70
CA ALA A 239 -11.21 0.43 -2.50
C ALA A 239 -11.63 1.30 -1.33
N ASP A 240 -10.68 2.05 -0.77
CA ASP A 240 -10.87 2.84 0.44
C ASP A 240 -11.53 4.19 0.14
N GLY A 241 -11.25 4.77 -1.03
CA GLY A 241 -11.76 6.08 -1.41
C GLY A 241 -13.23 6.08 -1.84
N SER A 242 -13.64 5.10 -2.64
CA SER A 242 -14.99 5.03 -3.24
C SER A 242 -15.79 3.78 -2.92
N ARG A 243 -15.20 2.80 -2.20
CA ARG A 243 -15.89 1.59 -1.69
C ARG A 243 -16.54 0.73 -2.78
N HIS A 244 -15.98 0.77 -3.97
CA HIS A 244 -16.48 -0.04 -5.09
C HIS A 244 -15.84 -1.44 -5.15
N MET A 245 -14.99 -1.78 -4.18
CA MET A 245 -14.26 -3.04 -4.13
C MET A 245 -14.42 -3.71 -2.77
N ASN A 246 -14.74 -5.00 -2.76
CA ASN A 246 -14.82 -5.76 -1.50
C ASN A 246 -13.40 -6.06 -0.96
N VAL A 247 -13.32 -6.61 0.26
CA VAL A 247 -12.04 -6.85 0.94
C VAL A 247 -11.18 -7.89 0.22
N ASP A 248 -11.79 -8.94 -0.35
CA ASP A 248 -11.06 -9.98 -1.08
C ASP A 248 -10.45 -9.46 -2.38
N GLU A 249 -11.21 -8.67 -3.13
CA GLU A 249 -10.75 -8.04 -4.36
C GLU A 249 -9.57 -7.11 -4.09
N GLU A 250 -9.60 -6.36 -2.97
CA GLU A 250 -8.49 -5.54 -2.51
C GLU A 250 -7.24 -6.36 -2.19
N ILE A 251 -7.41 -7.45 -1.43
CA ILE A 251 -6.32 -8.37 -1.11
C ILE A 251 -5.70 -8.94 -2.38
N ILE A 252 -6.51 -9.42 -3.31
CA ILE A 252 -6.05 -10.02 -4.58
C ILE A 252 -5.33 -8.98 -5.43
N ALA A 253 -5.87 -7.77 -5.55
CA ALA A 253 -5.27 -6.72 -6.35
C ALA A 253 -3.87 -6.35 -5.82
N TYR A 254 -3.73 -6.11 -4.51
CA TYR A 254 -2.42 -5.83 -3.93
C TYR A 254 -1.48 -7.04 -3.93
N ALA A 255 -1.99 -8.26 -3.78
CA ALA A 255 -1.20 -9.49 -3.89
C ALA A 255 -0.53 -9.62 -5.26
N VAL A 256 -1.28 -9.37 -6.34
CA VAL A 256 -0.74 -9.41 -7.71
C VAL A 256 0.33 -8.34 -7.89
N LEU A 257 0.08 -7.12 -7.43
CA LEU A 257 1.07 -6.04 -7.54
C LEU A 257 2.33 -6.35 -6.73
N ASP A 258 2.20 -6.91 -5.52
CA ASP A 258 3.35 -7.23 -4.68
C ASP A 258 4.19 -8.36 -5.27
N ILE A 259 3.60 -9.37 -5.91
CA ILE A 259 4.34 -10.41 -6.64
C ILE A 259 5.12 -9.78 -7.81
N LEU A 260 4.54 -8.82 -8.52
CA LEU A 260 5.20 -8.11 -9.61
C LEU A 260 6.34 -7.21 -9.10
N ALA A 261 6.06 -6.43 -8.07
CA ALA A 261 6.95 -5.39 -7.54
C ALA A 261 8.09 -5.95 -6.68
N LYS A 262 7.97 -7.14 -6.11
CA LYS A 262 8.96 -7.71 -5.19
C LYS A 262 9.72 -8.89 -5.80
N PRO A 263 9.19 -10.12 -5.92
CA PRO A 263 9.96 -11.24 -6.44
C PRO A 263 10.23 -11.15 -7.95
N ILE A 264 9.29 -10.66 -8.78
CA ILE A 264 9.54 -10.54 -10.23
C ILE A 264 10.54 -9.42 -10.51
N PHE A 265 10.33 -8.24 -9.91
CA PHE A 265 11.32 -7.16 -9.93
C PHE A 265 12.71 -7.64 -9.46
N GLY A 266 12.76 -8.30 -8.30
CA GLY A 266 13.99 -8.77 -7.67
C GLY A 266 14.73 -9.77 -8.55
N ALA A 267 14.03 -10.75 -9.10
CA ALA A 267 14.61 -11.70 -10.05
C ALA A 267 15.17 -10.97 -11.28
N TRP A 268 14.40 -10.06 -11.86
CA TRP A 268 14.83 -9.31 -13.04
C TRP A 268 16.08 -8.46 -12.77
N LEU A 269 16.13 -7.76 -11.63
CA LEU A 269 17.30 -7.01 -11.17
C LEU A 269 18.51 -7.94 -10.99
N LEU A 270 18.34 -9.03 -10.24
CA LEU A 270 19.43 -9.93 -9.90
C LEU A 270 20.02 -10.63 -11.13
N PHE A 271 19.20 -11.11 -12.07
CA PHE A 271 19.72 -11.73 -13.29
C PHE A 271 20.38 -10.73 -14.25
N THR A 272 19.87 -9.51 -14.31
CA THR A 272 20.36 -8.54 -15.30
C THR A 272 21.65 -7.84 -14.86
N HIS A 273 21.75 -7.45 -13.58
CA HIS A 273 22.93 -6.71 -13.08
C HIS A 273 24.21 -7.54 -13.12
N VAL A 274 24.12 -8.87 -12.96
CA VAL A 274 25.28 -9.78 -13.09
C VAL A 274 25.97 -9.64 -14.45
N SER A 275 25.23 -9.27 -15.49
CA SER A 275 25.76 -9.03 -16.84
C SER A 275 26.24 -7.59 -17.10
N MET A 276 26.21 -6.72 -16.08
CA MET A 276 26.52 -5.28 -16.19
C MET A 276 27.50 -4.85 -15.08
N PRO A 277 28.81 -5.07 -15.25
CA PRO A 277 29.81 -4.72 -14.24
C PRO A 277 29.80 -3.25 -13.81
N GLU A 278 29.33 -2.34 -14.66
CA GLU A 278 29.19 -0.90 -14.42
C GLU A 278 28.14 -0.56 -13.36
N THR A 279 27.29 -1.53 -13.03
CA THR A 279 26.27 -1.42 -11.98
C THR A 279 26.81 -1.84 -10.61
N ASN A 280 27.98 -2.47 -10.54
CA ASN A 280 28.54 -2.95 -9.27
C ASN A 280 28.81 -1.78 -8.32
N VAL A 281 28.30 -1.90 -7.11
CA VAL A 281 28.66 -1.06 -5.97
C VAL A 281 29.66 -1.86 -5.14
N ASP A 282 30.95 -1.56 -5.25
CA ASP A 282 31.97 -2.22 -4.44
C ASP A 282 31.93 -1.65 -3.02
N LEU A 283 31.44 -2.45 -2.08
CA LEU A 283 31.52 -2.15 -0.66
C LEU A 283 32.94 -2.46 -0.16
N GLY A 284 33.73 -1.41 0.09
CA GLY A 284 35.08 -1.52 0.64
C GLY A 284 35.16 -1.44 2.17
N GLY A 285 36.32 -1.75 2.72
CA GLY A 285 36.63 -1.57 4.14
C GLY A 285 35.81 -2.46 5.08
N PHE A 286 35.33 -1.88 6.19
CA PHE A 286 34.55 -2.58 7.23
C PHE A 286 33.35 -3.36 6.66
N TRP A 287 32.66 -2.82 5.66
CA TRP A 287 31.44 -3.41 5.10
C TRP A 287 31.66 -4.73 4.37
N SER A 288 32.88 -5.03 3.93
CA SER A 288 33.24 -6.30 3.27
C SER A 288 34.24 -7.15 4.06
N HIS A 289 35.06 -6.53 4.92
CA HIS A 289 36.18 -7.20 5.59
C HIS A 289 36.09 -7.23 7.12
N GLY A 290 35.07 -6.58 7.73
CA GLY A 290 34.94 -6.49 9.19
C GLY A 290 36.01 -5.58 9.85
N ILE A 291 36.04 -5.58 11.19
CA ILE A 291 37.01 -4.78 12.01
C ILE A 291 38.39 -5.45 12.05
N THR A 292 38.46 -6.75 11.80
CA THR A 292 39.68 -7.55 11.87
C THR A 292 39.67 -8.51 10.70
N GLY A 293 40.67 -8.44 9.82
CA GLY A 293 40.76 -9.25 8.59
C GLY A 293 40.74 -10.76 8.83
N GLU A 294 39.56 -11.33 8.97
CA GLU A 294 39.35 -12.77 8.83
C GLU A 294 39.43 -13.12 7.34
N GLY A 295 40.67 -13.36 6.87
CA GLY A 295 40.88 -14.14 5.65
C GLY A 295 41.92 -13.66 4.64
N GLN A 296 42.68 -12.58 4.87
CA GLN A 296 43.81 -12.26 3.99
C GLN A 296 45.16 -12.54 4.65
N ILE A 297 45.66 -13.76 4.42
CA ILE A 297 47.09 -13.98 4.33
C ILE A 297 47.53 -13.26 3.05
N ARG A 298 48.19 -12.11 3.19
CA ARG A 298 48.96 -11.52 2.09
C ARG A 298 50.20 -12.39 1.88
N VAL A 299 50.15 -13.35 0.95
CA VAL A 299 51.35 -13.99 0.42
C VAL A 299 51.77 -13.18 -0.81
N GLY A 300 52.87 -12.44 -0.69
CA GLY A 300 53.65 -12.00 -1.85
C GLY A 300 53.78 -10.50 -2.12
N ASP A 301 54.11 -9.69 -1.12
CA ASP A 301 54.66 -8.33 -1.34
C ASP A 301 56.01 -8.15 -0.59
N ASP A 302 56.82 -9.21 -0.51
CA ASP A 302 58.23 -9.12 -0.10
C ASP A 302 59.10 -9.61 -1.27
N ASP A 303 59.26 -8.77 -2.30
CA ASP A 303 60.50 -8.70 -3.09
C ASP A 303 60.37 -7.57 -4.11
N GLU A 304 60.81 -6.37 -3.73
CA GLU A 304 61.48 -5.42 -4.63
C GLU A 304 62.12 -4.30 -3.80
N GLY A 305 63.44 -4.35 -3.62
CA GLY A 305 64.25 -3.16 -3.35
C GLY A 305 65.34 -3.24 -2.29
N ALA A 306 66.37 -4.07 -2.50
CA ALA A 306 67.75 -3.78 -2.11
C ALA A 306 68.68 -4.10 -3.29
#